data_AF-A0A2T3JUB5-F1
#
_entry.id   AF-A0A2T3JUB5-F1
#
_cell.length_a   1.000
_cell.length_b   1.000
_cell.length_c   1.000
_cell.angle_alpha   90.00
_cell.angle_beta   90.00
_cell.angle_gamma   90.00
#
_symmetry.space_group_name_H-M   'P 1'
#
loop_
_entity.id
_entity.type
_entity.pdbx_description
1 polymer ?
#
loop_
_entity_poly.entity_id
_entity_poly.type
_entity_poly.pdbx_seq_one_letter_code
_entity_poly.pdbx_strand_id
1 'polypeptide(L)'
;MRYKQQIRQVTSWVDVLTSINISIKSVAVLITNSPINKLFVYLLNHRNIKTYTLVKEINPKILINQIVNSNCNVIVADKPSYVLLQKIMPYLQHDVVIVLPQEDWVPDWTWKFNQYNFLCQQDLP
;
A
#
# COMPACT_ATOMS: atom_id res chain seq x y z
N MET A 1 -9.95 19.90 -11.69
CA MET A 1 -10.83 18.96 -10.94
C MET A 1 -10.12 17.64 -10.54
N ARG A 2 -9.24 17.08 -11.39
CA ARG A 2 -8.50 15.83 -11.14
C ARG A 2 -7.74 15.74 -9.79
N TYR A 3 -7.11 16.83 -9.35
CA TYR A 3 -6.37 16.87 -8.08
C TYR A 3 -7.27 16.72 -6.84
N LYS A 4 -8.46 17.36 -6.84
CA LYS A 4 -9.44 17.20 -5.75
C LYS A 4 -9.93 15.76 -5.64
N GLN A 5 -10.08 15.07 -6.78
CA GLN A 5 -10.49 13.67 -6.82
C GLN A 5 -9.40 12.74 -6.27
N GLN A 6 -8.13 12.98 -6.61
CA GLN A 6 -7.00 12.24 -6.04
C GLN A 6 -6.91 12.43 -4.53
N ILE A 7 -7.10 13.66 -4.02
CA ILE A 7 -7.11 13.90 -2.58
C ILE A 7 -8.22 13.10 -1.90
N ARG A 8 -9.44 13.17 -2.44
CA ARG A 8 -10.57 12.42 -1.89
C ARG A 8 -10.30 10.92 -1.85
N GLN A 9 -9.82 10.34 -2.95
CA GLN A 9 -9.49 8.91 -3.02
C GLN A 9 -8.44 8.49 -1.99
N VAL A 10 -7.34 9.22 -1.87
CA VAL A 10 -6.30 8.89 -0.88
C VAL A 10 -6.84 9.05 0.55
N THR A 11 -7.65 10.08 0.80
CA THR A 11 -8.27 10.30 2.11
C THR A 11 -9.21 9.15 2.47
N SER A 12 -10.10 8.76 1.55
CA SER A 12 -10.99 7.61 1.73
C SER A 12 -10.22 6.32 2.03
N TRP A 13 -9.10 6.07 1.33
CA TRP A 13 -8.27 4.91 1.62
C TRP A 13 -7.65 4.95 3.02
N VAL A 14 -7.11 6.10 3.43
CA VAL A 14 -6.56 6.27 4.79
C VAL A 14 -7.65 6.11 5.85
N ASP A 15 -8.86 6.63 5.61
CA ASP A 15 -9.99 6.46 6.50
C ASP A 15 -10.41 4.99 6.62
N VAL A 16 -10.57 4.29 5.50
CA VAL A 16 -10.86 2.84 5.50
C VAL A 16 -9.77 2.08 6.26
N LEU A 17 -8.51 2.30 5.94
CA LEU A 17 -7.37 1.66 6.60
C LEU A 17 -7.32 1.92 8.11
N THR A 18 -7.73 3.09 8.58
CA THR A 18 -7.73 3.40 10.02
C THR A 18 -9.02 3.03 10.73
N SER A 19 -10.08 2.72 9.98
CA SER A 19 -11.37 2.25 10.50
C SER A 19 -11.48 0.72 10.59
N ILE A 20 -10.68 -0.02 9.82
CA ILE A 20 -10.62 -1.48 9.91
C ILE A 20 -10.11 -1.88 11.29
N ASN A 21 -10.68 -2.96 11.83
CA ASN A 21 -10.33 -3.49 13.16
C ASN A 21 -8.99 -4.25 13.14
N ILE A 22 -7.97 -3.65 12.53
CA ILE A 22 -6.61 -4.15 12.41
C ILE A 22 -5.69 -3.04 12.90
N SER A 23 -4.86 -3.34 13.90
CA SER A 23 -3.85 -2.40 14.38
C SER A 23 -2.79 -2.19 13.30
N ILE A 24 -2.79 -1.04 12.62
CA ILE A 24 -1.76 -0.70 11.64
C ILE A 24 -0.44 -0.43 12.37
N LYS A 25 0.57 -1.25 12.09
CA LYS A 25 1.91 -1.10 12.67
C LYS A 25 2.79 -0.22 11.78
N SER A 26 2.79 -0.49 10.48
CA SER A 26 3.44 0.36 9.47
C SER A 26 2.92 0.05 8.07
N VAL A 27 3.08 1.01 7.16
CA VAL A 27 2.56 0.94 5.79
C VAL A 27 3.69 1.06 4.78
N ALA A 28 3.79 0.14 3.82
CA ALA A 28 4.64 0.34 2.64
C ALA A 28 3.84 1.02 1.53
N VAL A 29 4.34 2.12 0.97
CA VAL A 29 3.73 2.87 -0.12
C VAL A 29 4.56 2.69 -1.39
N LEU A 30 4.17 1.69 -2.18
CA LEU A 30 4.73 1.32 -3.48
C LEU A 30 3.95 2.02 -4.60
N ILE A 31 3.94 3.36 -4.57
CA ILE A 31 3.25 4.18 -5.57
C ILE A 31 4.29 4.98 -6.35
N THR A 32 4.33 4.79 -7.66
CA THR A 32 5.25 5.49 -8.56
C THR A 32 4.86 6.94 -8.83
N ASN A 33 3.56 7.26 -8.75
CA ASN A 33 3.05 8.61 -8.86
C ASN A 33 3.45 9.45 -7.62
N SER A 34 4.45 10.32 -7.78
CA SER A 34 5.04 11.08 -6.67
C SER A 34 4.03 11.93 -5.88
N PRO A 35 3.12 12.72 -6.50
CA PRO A 35 2.06 13.42 -5.76
C PRO A 35 1.18 12.51 -4.91
N ILE A 36 0.73 11.37 -5.45
CA ILE A 36 -0.15 10.44 -4.72
C ILE A 36 0.62 9.76 -3.59
N ASN A 37 1.86 9.33 -3.85
CA ASN A 37 2.75 8.74 -2.85
C ASN A 37 2.95 9.70 -1.66
N LYS A 38 3.34 10.96 -1.95
CA LYS A 38 3.53 11.99 -0.92
C LYS A 38 2.26 12.23 -0.10
N LEU A 39 1.09 12.19 -0.72
CA LEU A 39 -0.17 12.39 -0.03
C LEU A 39 -0.51 11.24 0.93
N PHE A 40 -0.33 9.99 0.50
CA PHE A 40 -0.47 8.83 1.38
C PHE A 40 0.46 8.94 2.59
N VAL A 41 1.74 9.22 2.33
CA VAL A 41 2.77 9.36 3.37
C VAL A 41 2.42 10.47 4.35
N TYR A 42 2.01 11.64 3.83
CA TYR A 42 1.62 12.78 4.65
C TYR A 42 0.44 12.43 5.57
N LEU A 43 -0.64 11.86 5.03
CA LEU A 43 -1.84 11.54 5.80
C LEU A 43 -1.61 10.42 6.82
N LEU A 44 -0.82 9.40 6.47
CA LEU A 44 -0.47 8.30 7.38
C LEU A 44 0.42 8.77 8.51
N ASN A 45 1.46 9.57 8.21
CA ASN A 45 2.34 10.13 9.23
C ASN A 45 1.59 11.08 10.18
N HIS A 46 0.60 11.83 9.68
CA HIS A 46 -0.27 12.66 10.52
C HIS A 46 -1.11 11.85 11.53
N ARG A 47 -1.33 10.55 11.27
CA ARG A 47 -1.96 9.60 12.19
C ARG A 47 -0.95 8.79 13.01
N ASN A 48 0.33 9.21 13.04
CA ASN A 48 1.45 8.52 13.69
C ASN A 48 1.71 7.10 13.14
N ILE A 49 1.34 6.83 11.89
CA ILE A 49 1.61 5.56 11.23
C ILE A 49 2.93 5.65 10.47
N LYS A 50 3.88 4.76 10.79
CA LYS A 50 5.17 4.71 10.12
C LYS A 50 5.03 4.24 8.67
N THR A 51 5.67 4.95 7.73
CA THR A 51 5.62 4.61 6.30
C THR A 51 6.98 4.25 5.70
N TYR A 52 7.00 3.28 4.78
CA TYR A 52 8.16 2.91 3.96
C TYR A 52 7.84 3.19 2.49
N THR A 53 8.64 4.00 1.79
CA THR A 53 8.26 4.50 0.46
C THR A 53 9.23 4.04 -0.63
N LEU A 54 8.67 3.81 -1.82
CA LEU A 54 9.48 3.62 -3.02
C LEU A 54 10.04 4.97 -3.49
N VAL A 55 11.28 5.28 -3.09
CA VAL A 55 12.04 6.40 -3.66
C VAL A 55 12.82 5.89 -4.86
N LYS A 56 12.68 6.53 -6.03
CA LYS A 56 13.30 6.11 -7.29
C LYS A 56 14.82 5.90 -7.22
N GLU A 57 15.48 6.56 -6.27
CA GLU A 57 16.93 6.54 -6.07
C GLU A 57 17.41 5.42 -5.13
N ILE A 58 16.50 4.75 -4.43
CA ILE A 58 16.83 3.69 -3.47
C ILE A 58 16.88 2.35 -4.19
N ASN A 59 17.94 1.57 -3.95
CA ASN A 59 18.04 0.19 -4.40
C ASN A 59 16.83 -0.61 -3.90
N PRO A 60 16.03 -1.24 -4.79
CA PRO A 60 14.85 -2.00 -4.41
C PRO A 60 15.11 -3.04 -3.32
N LYS A 61 16.31 -3.64 -3.28
CA LYS A 61 16.69 -4.61 -2.24
C LYS A 61 16.70 -4.01 -0.83
N ILE A 62 17.12 -2.75 -0.70
CA ILE A 62 17.14 -2.05 0.60
C ILE A 62 15.71 -1.84 1.10
N LEU A 63 14.81 -1.39 0.21
CA LEU A 63 13.40 -1.22 0.53
C LEU A 63 12.73 -2.55 0.89
N ILE A 64 12.98 -3.61 0.12
CA ILE A 64 12.48 -4.97 0.41
C ILE A 64 12.92 -5.38 1.83
N ASN A 65 14.21 -5.25 2.14
CA ASN A 65 14.72 -5.59 3.47
C ASN A 65 14.10 -4.73 4.59
N GLN A 66 13.87 -3.45 4.35
CA GLN A 66 13.19 -2.59 5.32
C GLN A 66 11.74 -3.03 5.56
N ILE A 67 11.01 -3.40 4.51
CA ILE A 67 9.63 -3.85 4.61
C ILE A 67 9.57 -5.20 5.34
N VAL A 68 10.38 -6.17 4.92
CA VAL A 68 10.41 -7.53 5.48
C VAL A 68 10.87 -7.55 6.93
N ASN A 69 11.90 -6.77 7.27
CA ASN A 69 12.39 -6.68 8.66
C ASN A 69 11.58 -5.72 9.54
N SER A 70 10.50 -5.16 9.00
CA SER A 70 9.57 -4.34 9.78
C SER A 70 8.28 -5.11 10.04
N ASN A 71 7.52 -4.66 11.03
CA ASN A 71 6.19 -5.18 11.28
C ASN A 71 5.15 -4.63 10.27
N CYS A 72 5.53 -4.44 9.00
CA CYS A 72 4.68 -3.85 7.97
C CYS A 72 3.51 -4.76 7.62
N ASN A 73 2.32 -4.39 8.07
CA ASN A 73 1.09 -5.17 7.87
C ASN A 73 0.13 -4.54 6.86
N VAL A 74 0.53 -3.45 6.20
CA VAL A 74 -0.24 -2.84 5.10
C VAL A 74 0.70 -2.46 3.96
N ILE A 75 0.37 -2.82 2.72
CA ILE A 75 1.10 -2.40 1.53
C ILE A 75 0.12 -1.75 0.56
N VAL A 76 0.38 -0.51 0.16
CA VAL A 76 -0.38 0.19 -0.88
C VAL A 76 0.45 0.21 -2.16
N ALA A 77 -0.08 -0.30 -3.26
CA ALA A 77 0.68 -0.43 -4.52
C ALA A 77 -0.10 0.01 -5.76
N ASP A 78 0.56 0.73 -6.67
CA ASP A 78 0.01 1.04 -7.99
C ASP A 78 0.42 0.01 -9.05
N LYS A 79 -0.29 -0.01 -10.19
CA LYS A 79 -0.06 -0.95 -11.31
C LYS A 79 1.43 -1.08 -11.70
N PRO A 80 2.18 0.03 -11.89
CA PRO A 80 3.61 -0.05 -12.22
C PRO A 80 4.46 -0.78 -11.17
N SER A 81 4.02 -0.83 -9.91
CA SER A 81 4.76 -1.45 -8.80
C SER A 81 4.41 -2.92 -8.57
N TYR A 82 3.51 -3.53 -9.34
CA TYR A 82 3.07 -4.91 -9.11
C TYR A 82 4.18 -5.94 -9.24
N VAL A 83 5.13 -5.76 -10.16
CA VAL A 83 6.30 -6.64 -10.27
C VAL A 83 7.15 -6.60 -9.00
N LEU A 84 7.27 -5.42 -8.37
CA LEU A 84 7.99 -5.28 -7.10
C LEU A 84 7.18 -5.88 -5.95
N LEU A 85 5.87 -5.63 -5.91
CA LEU A 85 4.96 -6.21 -4.92
C LEU A 85 5.03 -7.75 -4.93
N GLN A 86 4.91 -8.37 -6.10
CA GLN A 86 5.02 -9.82 -6.26
C GLN A 86 6.38 -10.38 -5.84
N LYS A 87 7.46 -9.58 -5.88
CA LYS A 87 8.77 -9.96 -5.36
C LYS A 87 8.86 -9.83 -3.84
N ILE A 88 8.15 -8.88 -3.23
CA ILE A 88 8.15 -8.67 -1.76
C ILE A 88 7.30 -9.72 -1.07
N MET A 89 6.13 -10.03 -1.63
CA MET A 89 5.10 -10.85 -0.98
C MET A 89 5.62 -12.20 -0.45
N PRO A 90 6.39 -13.01 -1.19
CA PRO A 90 6.91 -14.29 -0.68
C PRO A 90 7.74 -14.18 0.60
N TYR A 91 8.28 -12.99 0.91
CA TYR A 91 9.09 -12.73 2.10
C TYR A 91 8.26 -12.21 3.29
N LEU A 92 6.98 -11.91 3.10
CA LEU A 92 6.07 -11.48 4.17
C LEU A 92 5.52 -12.71 4.87
N GLN A 93 6.04 -13.02 6.06
CA GLN A 93 5.68 -14.21 6.85
C GLN A 93 4.52 -13.97 7.83
N HIS A 94 3.73 -12.93 7.62
CA HIS A 94 2.64 -12.50 8.50
C HIS A 94 1.47 -11.94 7.71
N ASP A 95 0.34 -11.74 8.39
CA ASP A 95 -0.87 -11.18 7.76
C ASP A 95 -0.62 -9.74 7.30
N VAL A 96 -0.76 -9.53 5.99
CA VAL A 96 -0.59 -8.23 5.34
C VAL A 96 -1.85 -7.91 4.54
N VAL A 97 -2.35 -6.69 4.73
CA VAL A 97 -3.39 -6.11 3.88
C VAL A 97 -2.74 -5.42 2.70
N ILE A 98 -3.15 -5.78 1.49
CA ILE A 98 -2.63 -5.22 0.24
C ILE A 98 -3.72 -4.35 -0.39
N VAL A 99 -3.46 -3.05 -0.49
CA VAL A 99 -4.36 -2.08 -1.10
C VAL A 99 -3.93 -1.80 -2.53
N LEU A 100 -4.85 -2.02 -3.47
CA LEU A 100 -4.71 -1.77 -4.90
C LEU A 100 -5.65 -0.61 -5.30
N PRO A 101 -5.28 0.65 -5.01
CA PRO A 101 -6.19 1.79 -5.09
C PRO A 101 -6.62 2.17 -6.51
N GLN A 102 -6.08 1.51 -7.54
CA GLN A 102 -6.37 1.75 -8.96
C GLN A 102 -7.14 0.62 -9.63
N GLU A 103 -7.40 -0.48 -8.91
CA GLU A 103 -8.14 -1.62 -9.43
C GLU A 103 -9.56 -1.56 -8.90
N ASP A 104 -10.53 -1.79 -9.79
CA ASP A 104 -11.93 -1.93 -9.39
C ASP A 104 -12.14 -3.29 -8.72
N TRP A 105 -11.43 -4.32 -9.18
CA TRP A 105 -11.54 -5.71 -8.75
C TRP A 105 -10.16 -6.31 -8.49
N VAL A 106 -10.12 -7.34 -7.64
CA VAL A 106 -8.89 -8.09 -7.34
C VAL A 106 -8.34 -8.75 -8.62
N PRO A 107 -7.12 -8.44 -9.07
CA PRO A 107 -6.57 -9.00 -10.31
C PRO A 107 -6.23 -10.49 -10.22
N ASP A 108 -6.35 -11.25 -11.32
CA ASP A 108 -6.12 -12.71 -11.38
C ASP A 108 -4.77 -13.18 -10.80
N TRP A 109 -3.71 -12.39 -10.96
CA TRP A 109 -2.38 -12.76 -10.47
C TRP A 109 -2.31 -12.92 -8.95
N THR A 110 -3.25 -12.28 -8.23
CA THR A 110 -3.35 -12.35 -6.76
C THR A 110 -3.74 -13.75 -6.26
N TRP A 111 -4.34 -14.60 -7.10
CA TRP A 111 -4.71 -15.97 -6.73
C TRP A 111 -3.52 -16.83 -6.29
N LYS A 112 -2.30 -16.46 -6.71
CA LYS A 112 -1.05 -17.09 -6.26
C LYS A 112 -0.67 -16.75 -4.81
N PHE A 113 -1.40 -15.83 -4.19
CA PHE A 113 -1.10 -15.24 -2.89
C PHE A 113 -2.35 -15.12 -2.02
N ASN A 114 -3.15 -16.19 -1.99
CA ASN A 114 -4.42 -16.28 -1.28
C ASN A 114 -4.33 -16.09 0.25
N GLN A 115 -3.13 -16.12 0.82
CA GLN A 115 -2.91 -15.83 2.23
C GLN A 115 -3.03 -14.35 2.60
N TYR A 116 -3.00 -13.42 1.64
CA TYR A 116 -3.13 -11.98 1.91
C TYR A 116 -4.54 -11.47 1.61
N ASN A 117 -4.93 -10.43 2.34
CA ASN A 117 -6.18 -9.74 2.08
C ASN A 117 -5.95 -8.61 1.06
N PHE A 118 -6.67 -8.62 -0.05
CA PHE A 118 -6.57 -7.59 -1.08
C PHE A 118 -7.78 -6.66 -1.03
N LEU A 119 -7.54 -5.35 -1.00
CA LEU A 119 -8.55 -4.32 -1.05
C LEU A 119 -8.41 -3.52 -2.36
N CYS A 120 -9.53 -3.34 -3.05
CA CYS A 120 -9.67 -2.64 -4.33
C CYS A 120 -10.71 -1.51 -4.21
N GLN A 121 -10.94 -0.72 -5.26
CA GLN A 121 -11.87 0.43 -5.19
C GLN A 121 -13.29 0.04 -4.78
N GLN A 122 -13.76 -1.16 -5.11
CA GLN A 122 -15.04 -1.68 -4.67
C GLN A 122 -15.20 -1.77 -3.14
N ASP A 123 -14.08 -1.81 -2.40
CA ASP A 123 -14.06 -1.92 -0.94
C ASP A 123 -14.08 -0.54 -0.26
N LEU A 124 -14.03 0.53 -1.04
CA LEU A 124 -14.28 1.88 -0.54
C LEU A 124 -15.80 2.12 -0.41
N PRO A 125 -16.25 2.80 0.66
CA PRO A 125 -17.64 3.22 0.82
C PRO A 125 -18.05 4.34 -0.14
#